data_AF-A0A919TED1-F1
#
_entry.id   AF-A0A919TED1-F1
#
_cell.length_a   1.000
_cell.length_b   1.000
_cell.length_c   1.000
_cell.angle_alpha   90.00
_cell.angle_beta   90.00
_cell.angle_gamma   90.00
#
_symmetry.space_group_name_H-M   'P 1'
#
loop_
_entity.id
_entity.type
_entity.pdbx_description
1 polymer ?
#
loop_
_entity_poly.entity_id
_entity_poly.type
_entity_poly.pdbx_seq_one_letter_code
_entity_poly.pdbx_strand_id
1 'polypeptide(L)'
;MPDYNWYSDKNLKVASEGLREAAKNWHDLADRMTAVSTSAGQQGLQMTAFTVIIDGPVGTATASDLHNAYQQEFDKLNRLFKEAAVQFDAMGNALKENADWYEDSDENSAQSFDGIAKGDWPH
;
A
#
# COMPACT_ATOMS: atom_id res chain seq x y z
N MET A 1 -9.04 -4.30 41.13
CA MET A 1 -9.06 -4.12 39.66
C MET A 1 -8.73 -5.49 39.10
N PRO A 2 -9.57 -6.09 38.24
CA PRO A 2 -9.22 -7.38 37.66
C PRO A 2 -8.07 -7.16 36.67
N ASP A 3 -7.01 -7.94 36.80
CA ASP A 3 -5.85 -7.93 35.93
C ASP A 3 -6.30 -8.16 34.49
N TYR A 4 -6.21 -7.11 33.67
CA TYR A 4 -6.59 -7.17 32.27
C TYR A 4 -5.56 -8.01 31.54
N ASN A 5 -5.87 -9.29 31.34
CA ASN A 5 -4.97 -10.22 30.67
C ASN A 5 -4.92 -9.91 29.17
N TRP A 6 -3.99 -9.04 28.79
CA TRP A 6 -3.76 -8.66 27.42
C TRP A 6 -3.41 -9.85 26.52
N TYR A 7 -2.85 -10.92 27.10
CA TYR A 7 -2.45 -12.16 26.43
C TYR A 7 -3.58 -13.20 26.27
N SER A 8 -4.83 -12.90 26.64
CA SER A 8 -5.88 -13.90 26.40
C SER A 8 -6.01 -14.18 24.89
N ASP A 9 -6.16 -15.45 24.48
CA ASP A 9 -6.32 -15.89 23.07
C ASP A 9 -7.35 -15.04 22.32
N LYS A 10 -8.39 -14.59 23.03
CA LYS A 10 -9.44 -13.71 22.50
C LYS A 10 -8.92 -12.33 22.08
N ASN A 11 -7.99 -11.75 22.83
CA ASN A 11 -7.39 -10.44 22.53
C ASN A 11 -6.38 -10.55 21.37
N LEU A 12 -5.59 -11.63 21.33
CA LEU A 12 -4.65 -11.91 20.22
C LEU A 12 -5.40 -12.12 18.90
N LYS A 13 -6.48 -12.90 18.93
CA LYS A 13 -7.33 -13.11 17.75
C LYS A 13 -8.00 -11.82 17.26
N VAL A 14 -8.51 -10.99 18.17
CA VAL A 14 -9.07 -9.67 17.80
C VAL A 14 -7.99 -8.76 17.20
N ALA A 15 -6.76 -8.82 17.72
CA ALA A 15 -5.64 -8.05 17.18
C ALA A 15 -5.21 -8.55 15.79
N SER A 16 -5.10 -9.87 15.56
CA SER A 16 -4.76 -10.43 14.25
C SER A 16 -5.87 -10.19 13.21
N GLU A 17 -7.14 -10.30 13.60
CA GLU A 17 -8.29 -9.93 12.76
C GLU A 17 -8.25 -8.44 12.38
N GLY A 18 -7.95 -7.55 13.33
CA GLY A 18 -7.79 -6.12 13.06
C GLY A 18 -6.62 -5.82 12.12
N LEU A 19 -5.49 -6.53 12.26
CA LEU A 19 -4.36 -6.41 11.34
C LEU A 19 -4.71 -6.89 9.93
N ARG A 20 -5.49 -7.97 9.79
CA ARG A 20 -5.97 -8.47 8.50
C ARG A 20 -6.95 -7.52 7.82
N GLU A 21 -7.86 -6.91 8.58
CA GLU A 21 -8.76 -5.90 8.04
C GLU A 21 -7.98 -4.66 7.57
N ALA A 22 -7.01 -4.19 8.37
CA ALA A 22 -6.13 -3.11 7.98
C ALA A 22 -5.32 -3.46 6.73
N ALA A 23 -4.74 -4.67 6.65
CA ALA A 23 -4.02 -5.16 5.48
C ALA A 23 -4.90 -5.11 4.21
N LYS A 24 -6.14 -5.60 4.31
CA LYS A 24 -7.11 -5.56 3.20
C LYS A 24 -7.35 -4.12 2.72
N ASN A 25 -7.53 -3.18 3.64
CA ASN A 25 -7.74 -1.77 3.27
C ASN A 25 -6.54 -1.18 2.50
N TRP A 26 -5.31 -1.59 2.84
CA TRP A 26 -4.11 -1.19 2.10
C TRP A 26 -4.03 -1.81 0.70
N HIS A 27 -4.39 -3.09 0.56
CA HIS A 27 -4.49 -3.73 -0.77
C HIS A 27 -5.59 -3.08 -1.62
N ASP A 28 -6.76 -2.80 -1.06
CA ASP A 28 -7.84 -2.08 -1.76
C ASP A 28 -7.37 -0.69 -2.23
N LEU A 29 -6.53 -0.01 -1.44
CA LEU A 29 -5.92 1.27 -1.82
C LEU A 29 -4.88 1.09 -2.94
N ALA A 30 -4.08 0.03 -2.91
CA ALA A 30 -3.13 -0.33 -3.96
C ALA A 30 -3.84 -0.58 -5.29
N ASP A 31 -4.94 -1.33 -5.29
CA ASP A 31 -5.76 -1.61 -6.47
C ASP A 31 -6.37 -0.33 -7.05
N ARG A 32 -6.92 0.54 -6.19
CA ARG A 32 -7.45 1.84 -6.61
C ARG A 32 -6.35 2.72 -7.22
N MET A 33 -5.16 2.74 -6.63
CA MET A 33 -4.05 3.52 -7.16
C MET A 33 -3.53 2.95 -8.49
N THR A 34 -3.54 1.63 -8.66
CA THR A 34 -3.23 0.97 -9.94
C THR A 34 -4.23 1.38 -11.03
N ALA A 35 -5.52 1.45 -10.70
CA ALA A 35 -6.54 1.93 -11.62
C ALA A 35 -6.33 3.42 -11.98
N VAL A 36 -5.99 4.27 -11.00
CA VAL A 36 -5.64 5.68 -11.23
C VAL A 36 -4.43 5.81 -12.14
N SER A 37 -3.35 5.07 -11.87
CA SER A 37 -2.14 5.07 -12.70
C SER A 37 -2.45 4.66 -14.15
N THR A 38 -3.26 3.62 -14.31
CA THR A 38 -3.66 3.13 -15.64
C THR A 38 -4.47 4.18 -16.40
N SER A 39 -5.45 4.80 -15.74
CA SER A 39 -6.29 5.84 -16.34
C SER A 39 -5.50 7.11 -16.67
N ALA A 40 -4.62 7.54 -15.75
CA ALA A 40 -3.76 8.70 -15.97
C ALA A 40 -2.78 8.48 -17.14
N GLY A 41 -2.19 7.28 -17.24
CA GLY A 41 -1.28 6.92 -18.33
C GLY A 41 -1.94 6.91 -19.71
N GLN A 42 -3.26 6.76 -19.78
CA GLN A 42 -4.04 6.81 -21.03
C GLN A 42 -4.40 8.25 -21.45
N GLN A 43 -4.29 9.24 -20.54
CA GLN A 43 -4.68 10.64 -20.78
C GLN A 43 -3.50 11.52 -21.26
N GLY A 44 -2.52 10.90 -21.92
CA GLY A 44 -1.41 11.61 -22.54
C GLY A 44 -1.88 12.56 -23.66
N LEU A 45 -1.43 13.81 -23.64
CA LEU A 45 -1.68 14.78 -24.70
C LEU A 45 -0.64 14.61 -25.81
N GLN A 46 -1.11 14.62 -27.07
CA GLN A 46 -0.22 14.62 -28.23
C GLN A 46 0.38 16.02 -28.46
N MET A 47 1.53 16.09 -29.14
CA MET A 47 2.21 17.36 -29.46
C MET A 47 1.30 18.39 -30.16
N THR A 48 0.33 17.94 -30.94
CA THR A 48 -0.66 18.80 -31.62
C THR A 48 -1.52 19.61 -30.65
N ALA A 49 -1.73 19.14 -29.41
CA ALA A 49 -2.45 19.86 -28.36
C ALA A 49 -1.71 21.11 -27.87
N PHE A 50 -0.41 21.21 -28.12
CA PHE A 50 0.45 22.33 -27.71
C PHE A 50 0.74 23.30 -28.87
N THR A 51 0.17 23.06 -30.05
CA THR A 51 0.34 23.95 -31.19
C THR A 51 -0.47 25.22 -30.97
N VAL A 52 0.21 26.32 -30.64
CA VAL A 52 -0.42 27.64 -30.50
C VAL A 52 -0.33 28.35 -31.85
N ILE A 53 -1.49 28.62 -32.47
CA ILE A 53 -1.59 29.52 -33.62
C ILE A 53 -1.66 30.94 -33.06
N ILE A 54 -0.54 31.67 -33.11
CA ILE A 54 -0.48 33.05 -32.59
C ILE A 54 -0.46 34.01 -33.78
N ASP A 55 -1.56 34.74 -33.99
CA ASP A 55 -1.56 36.00 -34.75
C ASP A 55 -1.07 37.13 -33.83
N GLY A 56 0.25 37.34 -33.74
CA GLY A 56 0.83 38.47 -33.00
C GLY A 56 2.14 38.18 -32.27
N PRO A 57 2.84 39.23 -31.76
CA PRO A 57 4.15 39.08 -31.13
C PRO A 57 3.96 38.65 -29.68
N VAL A 58 3.99 37.33 -29.41
CA VAL A 58 3.95 36.78 -28.05
C VAL A 58 5.25 36.03 -27.76
N GLY A 59 5.73 36.17 -26.52
CA GLY A 59 6.97 35.60 -25.99
C GLY A 59 7.14 34.12 -26.31
N THR A 60 8.36 33.75 -26.68
CA THR A 60 8.67 32.53 -27.41
C THR A 60 8.82 31.32 -26.50
N ALA A 61 7.70 30.70 -26.12
CA ALA A 61 7.69 29.27 -25.81
C ALA A 61 7.21 28.54 -27.07
N THR A 62 8.03 27.66 -27.63
CA THR A 62 7.60 26.87 -28.78
C THR A 62 6.63 25.77 -28.32
N ALA A 63 5.79 25.27 -29.22
CA ALA A 63 4.94 24.10 -28.96
C ALA A 63 5.77 22.89 -28.45
N SER A 64 7.03 22.78 -28.91
CA SER A 64 7.97 21.76 -28.46
C SER A 64 8.35 21.94 -26.99
N ASP A 65 8.61 23.16 -26.54
CA ASP A 65 9.00 23.43 -25.15
C ASP A 65 7.86 23.10 -24.19
N LEU A 66 6.62 23.49 -24.55
CA LEU A 66 5.43 23.20 -23.76
C LEU A 66 5.13 21.70 -23.71
N HIS A 67 5.23 21.00 -24.85
CA HIS A 67 5.06 19.55 -24.91
C HIS A 67 6.11 18.83 -24.06
N ASN A 68 7.38 19.25 -24.13
CA ASN A 68 8.45 18.64 -23.33
C ASN A 68 8.23 18.85 -21.82
N ALA A 69 7.85 20.06 -21.40
CA ALA A 69 7.53 20.34 -20.00
C ALA A 69 6.33 19.52 -19.51
N TYR A 70 5.28 19.41 -20.33
CA TYR A 70 4.14 18.54 -20.06
C TYR A 70 4.57 17.08 -19.91
N GLN A 71 5.35 16.55 -20.85
CA GLN A 71 5.77 15.14 -20.85
C GLN A 71 6.58 14.81 -19.58
N GLN A 72 7.46 15.71 -19.16
CA GLN A 72 8.24 15.52 -17.93
C GLN A 72 7.36 15.41 -16.68
N GLU A 73 6.37 16.30 -16.51
CA GLU A 73 5.46 16.23 -15.38
C GLU A 73 4.47 15.05 -15.50
N PHE A 74 4.01 14.74 -16.72
CA PHE A 74 3.17 13.58 -16.99
C PHE A 74 3.87 12.27 -16.62
N ASP A 75 5.12 12.09 -17.01
CA ASP A 75 5.93 10.90 -16.70
C ASP A 75 6.20 10.81 -15.20
N LYS A 76 6.52 11.94 -14.57
CA LYS A 76 6.76 12.02 -13.12
C LYS A 76 5.52 11.64 -12.32
N LEU A 77 4.34 12.17 -12.66
CA LEU A 77 3.08 11.83 -11.97
C LEU A 77 2.73 10.35 -12.17
N ASN A 78 2.84 9.83 -13.40
CA ASN A 78 2.58 8.43 -13.66
C ASN A 78 3.51 7.49 -12.90
N ARG A 79 4.79 7.86 -12.75
CA ARG A 79 5.74 7.14 -11.91
C ARG A 79 5.33 7.16 -10.44
N LEU A 80 4.95 8.32 -9.90
CA LEU A 80 4.52 8.45 -8.51
C LEU A 80 3.27 7.61 -8.21
N PHE A 81 2.30 7.52 -9.13
CA PHE A 81 1.13 6.66 -8.95
C PHE A 81 1.51 5.17 -8.90
N LYS A 82 2.44 4.73 -9.76
CA LYS A 82 2.93 3.34 -9.73
C LYS A 82 3.68 3.04 -8.43
N GLU A 83 4.55 3.94 -8.00
CA GLU A 83 5.30 3.80 -6.75
C GLU A 83 4.35 3.76 -5.54
N ALA A 84 3.31 4.60 -5.51
CA ALA A 84 2.30 4.59 -4.45
C ALA A 84 1.54 3.26 -4.38
N ALA A 85 1.13 2.70 -5.52
CA ALA A 85 0.47 1.39 -5.56
C ALA A 85 1.35 0.30 -4.95
N VAL A 86 2.64 0.26 -5.30
CA VAL A 86 3.61 -0.69 -4.74
C VAL A 86 3.78 -0.50 -3.24
N GLN A 87 3.87 0.73 -2.75
CA GLN A 87 4.02 0.99 -1.32
C GLN A 87 2.78 0.59 -0.52
N PHE A 88 1.57 0.82 -1.04
CA PHE A 88 0.34 0.39 -0.38
C PHE A 88 0.25 -1.13 -0.32
N ASP A 89 0.61 -1.84 -1.39
CA ASP A 89 0.64 -3.30 -1.37
C ASP A 89 1.66 -3.85 -0.37
N ALA A 90 2.85 -3.25 -0.31
CA ALA A 90 3.88 -3.61 0.66
C ALA A 90 3.42 -3.40 2.12
N MET A 91 2.67 -2.33 2.41
CA MET A 91 2.07 -2.12 3.73
C MET A 91 1.02 -3.18 4.06
N GLY A 92 0.18 -3.56 3.10
CA GLY A 92 -0.79 -4.66 3.26
C GLY A 92 -0.10 -5.98 3.58
N ASN A 93 0.94 -6.33 2.81
CA ASN A 93 1.73 -7.54 3.03
C ASN A 93 2.39 -7.55 4.42
N ALA A 94 3.01 -6.45 4.85
CA ALA A 94 3.63 -6.35 6.17
C ALA A 94 2.63 -6.53 7.33
N LEU A 95 1.41 -6.00 7.20
CA LEU A 95 0.37 -6.17 8.21
C LEU A 95 -0.16 -7.60 8.25
N LYS A 96 -0.27 -8.25 7.09
CA LYS A 96 -0.64 -9.66 7.01
C LYS A 96 0.44 -10.56 7.64
N GLU A 97 1.70 -10.34 7.31
CA GLU A 97 2.83 -11.06 7.92
C GLU A 97 2.86 -10.88 9.45
N ASN A 98 2.60 -9.67 9.94
CA ASN A 98 2.48 -9.43 11.38
C ASN A 98 1.32 -10.20 12.01
N ALA A 99 0.16 -10.25 11.35
CA ALA A 99 -1.00 -11.01 11.84
C ALA A 99 -0.69 -12.50 11.94
N ASP A 100 -0.04 -13.06 10.91
CA ASP A 100 0.35 -14.46 10.87
C ASP A 100 1.39 -14.77 11.96
N TRP A 101 2.36 -13.87 12.20
CA TRP A 101 3.34 -14.01 13.29
C TRP A 101 2.70 -14.02 14.69
N TYR A 102 1.69 -13.17 14.93
CA TYR A 102 0.97 -13.16 16.21
C TYR A 102 0.22 -14.46 16.47
N GLU A 103 -0.35 -15.07 15.43
CA GLU A 103 -1.05 -16.36 15.55
C GLU A 103 -0.07 -17.51 15.75
N ASP A 104 1.02 -17.56 14.99
CA ASP A 104 2.07 -18.58 15.15
C ASP A 104 2.74 -18.51 16.53
N SER A 105 2.95 -17.30 17.07
CA SER A 105 3.49 -17.12 18.42
C SER A 105 2.53 -17.58 19.50
N ASP A 106 1.22 -17.48 19.27
CA ASP A 106 0.20 -17.97 20.19
C ASP A 106 0.11 -19.50 20.12
N GLU A 107 0.09 -20.09 18.92
CA GLU A 107 0.07 -21.55 18.77
C GLU A 107 1.27 -22.22 19.44
N ASN A 108 2.47 -21.66 19.29
CA ASN A 108 3.66 -22.17 19.95
C ASN A 108 3.60 -21.99 21.48
N SER A 109 3.01 -20.91 21.97
CA SER A 109 2.83 -20.68 23.42
C SER A 109 1.79 -21.64 23.99
N ALA A 110 0.65 -21.80 23.31
CA ALA A 110 -0.42 -22.72 23.69
C ALA A 110 0.06 -24.19 23.70
N GLN A 111 0.82 -24.61 22.68
CA GLN A 111 1.42 -25.95 22.65
C GLN A 111 2.43 -26.17 23.79
N SER A 112 3.24 -25.17 24.11
CA SER A 112 4.18 -25.20 25.25
C SER A 112 3.45 -25.33 26.58
N PHE A 113 2.38 -24.57 26.81
CA PHE A 113 1.59 -24.65 28.04
C PHE A 113 0.81 -25.97 28.16
N ASP A 114 0.26 -26.48 27.06
CA ASP A 114 -0.46 -27.76 27.07
C ASP A 114 0.50 -28.95 27.28
N GLY A 115 1.73 -28.86 26.79
CA GLY A 115 2.82 -29.79 27.11
C GLY A 115 3.22 -29.75 28.58
N ILE A 116 3.46 -28.56 29.13
CA ILE A 116 3.78 -28.37 30.56
C ILE A 116 2.63 -28.85 31.45
N ALA A 117 1.37 -28.56 31.09
CA ALA A 117 0.18 -29.00 31.83
C ALA A 117 -0.04 -30.51 31.77
N LYS A 118 0.44 -31.18 30.71
CA LYS A 118 0.44 -32.65 30.57
C LYS A 118 1.67 -33.32 31.20
N GLY A 119 2.60 -32.55 31.76
CA GLY A 119 3.77 -33.04 32.48
C GLY A 119 5.04 -33.20 31.64
N ASP A 120 5.05 -32.72 30.39
CA ASP A 120 6.26 -32.61 29.58
C ASP A 120 7.04 -31.36 30.00
N TRP A 121 7.93 -31.53 30.97
CA TRP A 121 8.86 -30.48 31.38
C TRP A 121 10.09 -30.48 30.47
N PRO A 122 10.54 -29.32 30.00
CA PRO A 122 11.82 -29.24 29.28
C PRO A 122 12.95 -29.66 30.23
N HIS A 123 13.72 -30.68 29.82
CA HIS A 123 14.92 -31.16 30.52
C HIS A 123 16.11 -30.21 30.38
#